data_AF-A0A6G2UWW8-F1
#
_entry.id   AF-A0A6G2UWW8-F1
#
_cell.length_a   1.000
_cell.length_b   1.000
_cell.length_c   1.000
_cell.angle_alpha   90.00
_cell.angle_beta   90.00
_cell.angle_gamma   90.00
#
_symmetry.space_group_name_H-M   'P 1'
#
loop_
_entity.id
_entity.type
_entity.pdbx_description
1 polymer ?
#
loop_
_entity_poly.entity_id
_entity_poly.type
_entity_poly.pdbx_seq_one_letter_code
_entity_poly.pdbx_strand_id
1 'polypeptide(L)'
;MHLGAAAAIVAAALTCVSGCSSTDGGTTDAKPSGPAKAEAAEADQAVAREPRACRGGTYTWFNLRKHSVLNGLADPQRITGKPGEPVKLTEPMRRLRTDQASLDTQGPRLDPQEVLFALGVHIGFADKDEDPEDAAGLAEPGEYAPVEGGGGEISGMNGAVLVDFSSLQLVETDFQYTCGSGERRERTTGHVVTWTSSSLGELRCGVPLPRKASAAAHEALRLSCPG
;
A
#
# COMPACT_ATOMS: atom_id res chain seq x y z
N MET A 1 -35.72 -23.82 20.74
CA MET A 1 -36.05 -22.87 21.83
C MET A 1 -35.92 -21.48 21.25
N HIS A 2 -36.98 -20.68 21.38
CA HIS A 2 -37.16 -19.35 20.81
C HIS A 2 -36.36 -18.25 21.53
N LEU A 3 -36.34 -17.08 20.85
CA LEU A 3 -36.11 -15.68 21.27
C LEU A 3 -34.78 -15.12 20.74
N GLY A 4 -34.70 -14.10 19.88
CA GLY A 4 -35.67 -13.10 19.43
C GLY A 4 -35.23 -11.69 19.82
N ALA A 5 -35.44 -10.72 18.90
CA ALA A 5 -35.35 -9.25 19.03
C ALA A 5 -33.96 -8.59 18.87
N ALA A 6 -33.81 -7.39 18.30
CA ALA A 6 -34.65 -6.51 17.47
C ALA A 6 -33.75 -5.38 16.90
N ALA A 7 -34.14 -4.79 15.78
CA ALA A 7 -33.49 -3.67 15.10
C ALA A 7 -33.73 -2.32 15.80
N ALA A 8 -32.84 -1.35 15.58
CA ALA A 8 -33.11 0.06 15.75
C ALA A 8 -32.52 0.86 14.58
N ILE A 9 -33.44 1.41 13.75
CA ILE A 9 -33.18 2.38 12.69
C ILE A 9 -33.28 3.76 13.34
N VAL A 10 -32.29 4.63 13.15
CA VAL A 10 -32.41 6.06 13.45
C VAL A 10 -32.18 6.85 12.17
N ALA A 11 -33.24 7.53 11.74
CA ALA A 11 -33.26 8.53 10.70
C ALA A 11 -33.25 9.93 11.33
N ALA A 12 -32.46 10.85 10.78
CA ALA A 12 -32.62 12.30 10.93
C ALA A 12 -31.89 12.95 9.74
N ALA A 13 -32.56 13.50 8.74
CA ALA A 13 -33.35 14.75 8.67
C ALA A 13 -32.54 15.83 7.92
N LEU A 14 -32.99 16.12 6.70
CA LEU A 14 -32.54 17.22 5.85
C LEU A 14 -32.82 18.59 6.48
N THR A 15 -31.93 19.56 6.25
CA THR A 15 -32.33 20.97 6.11
C THR A 15 -31.63 21.58 4.90
N CYS A 16 -32.45 22.02 3.94
CA CYS A 16 -32.06 22.86 2.82
C CYS A 16 -32.12 24.34 3.26
N VAL A 17 -31.12 25.15 2.91
CA VAL A 17 -31.27 26.61 2.89
C VAL A 17 -30.99 27.10 1.48
N SER A 18 -32.07 27.50 0.82
CA SER A 18 -32.12 28.27 -0.41
C SER A 18 -31.92 29.76 -0.09
N GLY A 19 -31.14 30.46 -0.92
CA GLY A 19 -30.96 31.90 -0.84
C GLY A 19 -30.41 32.48 -2.14
N CYS A 20 -31.29 32.69 -3.13
CA CYS A 20 -31.05 33.57 -4.26
C CYS A 20 -31.58 34.96 -3.93
N SER A 21 -30.83 36.02 -4.23
CA SER A 21 -31.37 37.35 -4.55
C SER A 21 -30.31 38.17 -5.29
N SER A 22 -30.48 38.31 -6.61
CA SER A 22 -29.95 39.41 -7.41
C SER A 22 -31.07 40.42 -7.63
N THR A 23 -30.79 41.72 -7.51
CA THR A 23 -31.40 42.79 -8.32
C THR A 23 -30.57 44.06 -8.29
N ASP A 24 -30.45 44.65 -9.47
CA ASP A 24 -29.72 45.84 -9.89
C ASP A 24 -30.32 47.20 -9.50
N GLY A 25 -29.49 48.24 -9.64
CA GLY A 25 -29.86 49.63 -9.98
C GLY A 25 -29.49 50.66 -8.90
N GLY A 26 -28.83 51.80 -9.15
CA GLY A 26 -28.26 52.42 -10.35
C GLY A 26 -28.06 53.94 -10.11
N THR A 27 -26.92 54.50 -10.57
CA THR A 27 -26.64 55.93 -11.00
C THR A 27 -26.83 57.08 -9.98
N THR A 28 -26.07 58.19 -9.91
CA THR A 28 -24.96 58.90 -10.60
C THR A 28 -24.28 59.79 -9.52
N ASP A 29 -22.97 60.08 -9.56
CA ASP A 29 -22.46 61.40 -9.97
C ASP A 29 -20.91 61.40 -10.18
N ALA A 30 -20.44 62.35 -10.99
CA ALA A 30 -19.26 62.27 -11.84
C ALA A 30 -17.94 62.93 -11.32
N LYS A 31 -16.80 62.23 -11.56
CA LYS A 31 -15.45 62.61 -12.11
C LYS A 31 -14.68 63.89 -11.66
N PRO A 32 -13.36 64.09 -12.00
CA PRO A 32 -12.21 63.22 -12.41
C PRO A 32 -10.89 63.48 -11.60
N SER A 33 -9.81 62.66 -11.62
CA SER A 33 -8.72 62.70 -12.63
C SER A 33 -7.52 61.74 -12.32
N GLY A 34 -7.35 60.68 -13.12
CA GLY A 34 -6.09 60.03 -13.64
C GLY A 34 -4.99 59.42 -12.73
N PRO A 35 -4.05 58.61 -13.27
CA PRO A 35 -4.01 57.85 -14.54
C PRO A 35 -3.91 56.31 -14.34
N ALA A 36 -3.79 55.61 -15.47
CA ALA A 36 -4.08 54.21 -15.72
C ALA A 36 -3.04 53.16 -15.26
N LYS A 37 -3.50 51.91 -15.30
CA LYS A 37 -2.77 50.63 -15.48
C LYS A 37 -1.92 50.12 -14.30
N ALA A 38 -2.52 49.19 -13.57
CA ALA A 38 -1.98 47.84 -13.44
C ALA A 38 -3.09 46.92 -12.91
N GLU A 39 -3.94 46.41 -13.82
CA GLU A 39 -4.44 45.05 -13.68
C GLU A 39 -3.21 44.14 -13.75
N ALA A 40 -2.57 43.93 -12.60
CA ALA A 40 -1.73 42.76 -12.42
C ALA A 40 -2.70 41.60 -12.28
N ALA A 41 -3.05 41.03 -13.44
CA ALA A 41 -3.59 39.69 -13.49
C ALA A 41 -2.69 38.82 -12.62
N GLU A 42 -3.26 38.21 -11.59
CA GLU A 42 -2.74 36.96 -11.04
C GLU A 42 -2.83 35.94 -12.19
N ALA A 43 -1.85 36.02 -13.08
CA ALA A 43 -1.53 34.96 -14.02
C ALA A 43 -1.00 33.80 -13.18
N ASP A 44 -1.93 33.05 -12.63
CA ASP A 44 -2.12 31.66 -13.03
C ASP A 44 -0.81 30.94 -13.35
N GLN A 45 -0.02 30.68 -12.31
CA GLN A 45 0.91 29.55 -12.33
C GLN A 45 0.14 28.29 -11.95
N ALA A 46 -0.89 27.97 -12.74
CA ALA A 46 -1.29 26.61 -12.95
C ALA A 46 -0.12 25.92 -13.68
N VAL A 47 0.85 25.39 -12.91
CA VAL A 47 1.65 24.27 -13.38
C VAL A 47 0.65 23.30 -13.98
N ALA A 48 0.71 23.09 -15.30
CA ALA A 48 -0.27 22.30 -16.04
C ALA A 48 -0.34 20.91 -15.41
N ARG A 49 -1.27 20.73 -14.48
CA ARG A 49 -1.50 19.47 -13.81
C ARG A 49 -2.08 18.56 -14.86
N GLU A 50 -1.42 17.42 -15.10
CA GLU A 50 -1.94 16.40 -15.99
C GLU A 50 -3.42 16.12 -15.66
N PRO A 51 -4.26 15.98 -16.69
CA PRO A 51 -5.69 15.77 -16.51
C PRO A 51 -5.93 14.54 -15.65
N ARG A 52 -6.92 14.58 -14.77
CA ARG A 52 -7.36 13.39 -14.03
C ARG A 52 -8.13 12.48 -14.97
N ALA A 53 -7.95 11.17 -14.82
CA ALA A 53 -8.74 10.18 -15.55
C ALA A 53 -10.23 10.28 -15.17
N CYS A 54 -11.12 9.96 -16.11
CA CYS A 54 -12.51 9.70 -15.77
C CYS A 54 -12.66 8.54 -14.75
N ARG A 55 -13.70 8.61 -13.92
CA ARG A 55 -14.04 7.55 -12.94
C ARG A 55 -14.80 6.39 -13.58
N GLY A 56 -14.85 5.26 -12.89
CA GLY A 56 -15.68 4.10 -13.26
C GLY A 56 -15.16 3.31 -14.47
N GLY A 57 -13.89 3.44 -14.82
CA GLY A 57 -13.23 2.64 -15.83
C GLY A 57 -12.94 1.21 -15.40
N THR A 58 -12.27 0.47 -16.28
CA THR A 58 -11.89 -0.93 -16.07
C THR A 58 -10.38 -1.07 -16.11
N TYR A 59 -9.84 -1.83 -15.17
CA TYR A 59 -8.43 -2.24 -15.14
C TYR A 59 -8.25 -3.55 -15.89
N THR A 60 -7.23 -3.61 -16.74
CA THR A 60 -6.67 -4.84 -17.31
C THR A 60 -5.27 -5.01 -16.76
N TRP A 61 -5.04 -6.05 -15.97
CA TRP A 61 -3.76 -6.36 -15.35
C TRP A 61 -2.96 -7.34 -16.21
N PHE A 62 -1.64 -7.16 -16.26
CA PHE A 62 -0.73 -8.04 -16.99
C PHE A 62 0.66 -8.02 -16.34
N ASN A 63 1.49 -9.02 -16.69
CA ASN A 63 2.83 -9.19 -16.13
C ASN A 63 2.89 -9.33 -14.60
N LEU A 64 1.80 -9.77 -13.97
CA LEU A 64 1.74 -9.96 -12.52
C LEU A 64 2.80 -10.95 -12.04
N ARG A 65 3.62 -10.49 -11.10
CA ARG A 65 4.61 -11.27 -10.36
C ARG A 65 4.36 -11.16 -8.88
N LYS A 66 4.40 -12.30 -8.19
CA LYS A 66 4.28 -12.41 -6.74
C LYS A 66 5.47 -13.24 -6.24
N HIS A 67 6.37 -12.63 -5.48
CA HIS A 67 7.53 -13.32 -4.93
C HIS A 67 7.68 -13.07 -3.43
N SER A 68 7.89 -14.15 -2.66
CA SER A 68 8.34 -14.03 -1.27
C SER A 68 9.83 -13.71 -1.30
N VAL A 69 10.20 -12.54 -0.80
CA VAL A 69 11.59 -12.04 -0.82
C VAL A 69 12.11 -11.86 0.58
N LEU A 70 13.38 -12.22 0.78
CA LEU A 70 14.11 -12.00 2.02
C LEU A 70 14.49 -10.52 2.12
N ASN A 71 14.06 -9.82 3.17
CA ASN A 71 14.37 -8.40 3.38
C ASN A 71 15.14 -8.13 4.68
N GLY A 72 15.22 -9.10 5.59
CA GLY A 72 16.05 -9.03 6.79
C GLY A 72 16.62 -10.40 7.18
N LEU A 73 17.80 -10.41 7.80
CA LEU A 73 18.45 -11.63 8.28
C LEU A 73 19.26 -11.32 9.54
N ALA A 74 19.08 -12.10 10.59
CA ALA A 74 19.95 -12.09 11.76
C ALA A 74 21.17 -13.01 11.56
N ASP A 75 22.23 -12.79 12.31
CA ASP A 75 23.37 -13.72 12.32
C ASP A 75 22.99 -15.03 13.05
N PRO A 76 23.63 -16.18 12.73
CA PRO A 76 23.30 -17.44 13.37
C PRO A 76 23.63 -17.46 14.86
N GLN A 77 22.63 -17.77 15.69
CA GLN A 77 22.78 -17.87 17.14
C GLN A 77 22.83 -19.31 17.59
N ARG A 78 23.90 -19.71 18.29
CA ARG A 78 23.92 -20.99 18.99
C ARG A 78 23.14 -20.88 20.29
N ILE A 79 22.17 -21.78 20.48
CA ILE A 79 21.34 -21.81 21.67
C ILE A 79 22.09 -22.50 22.81
N THR A 80 22.33 -21.72 23.87
CA THR A 80 22.97 -22.19 25.11
C THR A 80 22.15 -21.73 26.31
N GLY A 81 21.41 -22.64 26.93
CA GLY A 81 20.64 -22.39 28.15
C GLY A 81 20.62 -23.58 29.08
N LYS A 82 20.03 -23.42 30.27
CA LYS A 82 19.77 -24.57 31.14
C LYS A 82 18.55 -25.35 30.61
N PRO A 83 18.48 -26.68 30.83
CA PRO A 83 17.29 -27.44 30.51
C PRO A 83 16.04 -26.82 31.15
N GLY A 84 15.04 -26.50 30.33
CA GLY A 84 13.78 -25.90 30.78
C GLY A 84 13.77 -24.38 30.99
N GLU A 85 14.90 -23.68 30.83
CA GLU A 85 14.94 -22.22 30.84
C GLU A 85 14.80 -21.68 29.41
N PRO A 86 13.96 -20.64 29.18
CA PRO A 86 13.88 -19.98 27.89
C PRO A 86 15.19 -19.26 27.58
N VAL A 87 15.64 -19.38 26.33
CA VAL A 87 16.78 -18.65 25.78
C VAL A 87 16.23 -17.60 24.84
N LYS A 88 16.63 -16.35 25.06
CA LYS A 88 16.27 -15.25 24.18
C LYS A 88 17.17 -15.25 22.94
N LEU A 89 16.56 -15.06 21.78
CA LEU A 89 17.28 -14.70 20.55
C LEU A 89 17.68 -13.23 20.66
N THR A 90 18.97 -12.95 20.51
CA THR A 90 19.54 -11.62 20.73
C THR A 90 20.25 -11.07 19.50
N GLU A 91 20.50 -11.91 18.50
CA GLU A 91 21.14 -11.45 17.27
C GLU A 91 20.24 -10.44 16.55
N PRO A 92 20.77 -9.24 16.23
CA PRO A 92 19.96 -8.19 15.65
C PRO A 92 19.60 -8.51 14.20
N MET A 93 18.37 -8.18 13.82
CA MET A 93 17.94 -8.29 12.43
C MET A 93 18.67 -7.25 11.57
N ARG A 94 19.48 -7.71 10.62
CA ARG A 94 20.12 -6.84 9.63
C ARG A 94 19.24 -6.70 8.40
N ARG A 95 18.94 -5.46 8.00
CA ARG A 95 18.24 -5.16 6.75
C ARG A 95 19.09 -5.59 5.56
N LEU A 96 18.48 -6.31 4.62
CA LEU A 96 19.07 -6.72 3.35
C LEU A 96 18.54 -5.95 2.16
N ARG A 97 17.29 -5.46 2.24
CA ARG A 97 16.62 -4.72 1.16
C ARG A 97 15.87 -3.50 1.68
N THR A 98 15.68 -2.53 0.78
CA THR A 98 14.93 -1.29 1.02
C THR A 98 13.96 -1.09 -0.14
N ASP A 99 13.01 -2.03 -0.27
CA ASP A 99 11.98 -1.94 -1.28
C ASP A 99 11.00 -0.81 -0.94
N GLN A 100 10.76 0.08 -1.89
CA GLN A 100 9.79 1.18 -1.78
C GLN A 100 8.61 0.86 -2.69
N ALA A 101 7.39 1.02 -2.19
CA ALA A 101 6.21 0.93 -3.03
C ALA A 101 6.16 2.11 -4.01
N SER A 102 5.78 1.85 -5.26
CA SER A 102 5.69 2.86 -6.32
C SER A 102 4.50 2.59 -7.24
N LEU A 103 3.98 3.69 -7.79
CA LEU A 103 2.96 3.69 -8.83
C LEU A 103 3.38 4.71 -9.88
N ASP A 104 3.75 4.20 -11.06
CA ASP A 104 4.11 5.01 -12.21
C ASP A 104 3.01 4.90 -13.27
N THR A 105 2.56 6.04 -13.80
CA THR A 105 1.47 6.08 -14.79
C THR A 105 1.81 6.95 -15.99
N GLN A 106 1.30 6.58 -17.15
CA GLN A 106 1.31 7.38 -18.37
C GLN A 106 -0.12 7.57 -18.88
N GLY A 107 -0.51 8.82 -19.09
CA GLY A 107 -1.88 9.22 -19.44
C GLY A 107 -2.53 10.04 -18.32
N PRO A 108 -3.87 10.20 -18.34
CA PRO A 108 -4.57 10.90 -17.28
C PRO A 108 -4.29 10.28 -15.90
N ARG A 109 -4.09 11.13 -14.89
CA ARG A 109 -3.71 10.73 -13.54
C ARG A 109 -4.81 9.92 -12.86
N LEU A 110 -4.40 8.83 -12.23
CA LEU A 110 -5.25 7.98 -11.39
C LEU A 110 -5.03 8.28 -9.91
N ASP A 111 -6.03 7.94 -9.11
CA ASP A 111 -5.89 7.94 -7.65
C ASP A 111 -5.13 6.68 -7.22
N PRO A 112 -3.97 6.79 -6.54
CA PRO A 112 -3.21 5.64 -6.11
C PRO A 112 -4.00 4.66 -5.24
N GLN A 113 -4.89 5.14 -4.38
CA GLN A 113 -5.68 4.27 -3.50
C GLN A 113 -6.69 3.45 -4.32
N GLU A 114 -7.35 4.06 -5.30
CA GLU A 114 -8.26 3.33 -6.21
C GLU A 114 -7.50 2.26 -7.02
N VAL A 115 -6.26 2.55 -7.46
CA VAL A 115 -5.41 1.59 -8.18
C VAL A 115 -5.03 0.43 -7.26
N LEU A 116 -4.57 0.70 -6.04
CA LEU A 116 -4.16 -0.31 -5.08
C LEU A 116 -5.33 -1.16 -4.59
N PHE A 117 -6.51 -0.58 -4.37
CA PHE A 117 -7.72 -1.35 -4.06
C PHE A 117 -8.13 -2.26 -5.22
N ALA A 118 -8.16 -1.74 -6.45
CA ALA A 118 -8.46 -2.54 -7.63
C ALA A 118 -7.43 -3.67 -7.84
N LEU A 119 -6.16 -3.42 -7.51
CA LEU A 119 -5.13 -4.44 -7.47
C LEU A 119 -5.45 -5.46 -6.38
N GLY A 120 -5.68 -5.03 -5.14
CA GLY A 120 -6.04 -5.88 -3.99
C GLY A 120 -7.17 -6.85 -4.32
N VAL A 121 -8.24 -6.36 -4.94
CA VAL A 121 -9.34 -7.18 -5.46
C VAL A 121 -8.86 -8.17 -6.53
N HIS A 122 -8.06 -7.72 -7.50
CA HIS A 122 -7.53 -8.58 -8.55
C HIS A 122 -6.66 -9.72 -8.02
N ILE A 123 -5.85 -9.45 -6.99
CA ILE A 123 -4.93 -10.40 -6.40
C ILE A 123 -5.51 -11.20 -5.23
N GLY A 124 -6.75 -10.92 -4.82
CA GLY A 124 -7.51 -11.64 -3.79
C GLY A 124 -7.19 -11.23 -2.35
N PHE A 125 -6.68 -10.01 -2.15
CA PHE A 125 -6.39 -9.44 -0.83
C PHE A 125 -7.50 -8.51 -0.31
N ALA A 126 -8.42 -8.11 -1.18
CA ALA A 126 -9.60 -7.31 -0.84
C ALA A 126 -10.83 -7.91 -1.52
N ASP A 127 -11.99 -7.77 -0.90
CA ASP A 127 -13.28 -8.03 -1.52
C ASP A 127 -13.82 -6.77 -2.20
N LYS A 128 -14.59 -6.95 -3.28
CA LYS A 128 -15.13 -5.83 -4.09
C LYS A 128 -16.03 -4.88 -3.31
N ASP A 129 -16.63 -5.37 -2.23
CA ASP A 129 -17.61 -4.65 -1.42
C ASP A 129 -16.98 -4.01 -0.16
N GLU A 130 -15.66 -4.16 0.03
CA GLU A 130 -14.94 -3.52 1.13
C GLU A 130 -14.65 -2.04 0.85
N ASP A 131 -14.37 -1.29 1.92
CA ASP A 131 -13.98 0.12 1.82
C ASP A 131 -12.55 0.23 1.25
N PRO A 132 -12.34 0.95 0.13
CA PRO A 132 -11.01 1.17 -0.44
C PRO A 132 -9.98 1.76 0.54
N GLU A 133 -10.41 2.53 1.54
CA GLU A 133 -9.52 3.13 2.55
C GLU A 133 -8.98 2.08 3.54
N ASP A 134 -9.71 0.99 3.78
CA ASP A 134 -9.36 -0.03 4.79
C ASP A 134 -8.84 -1.35 4.20
N ALA A 135 -9.03 -1.59 2.90
CA ALA A 135 -9.10 -2.96 2.37
C ALA A 135 -7.93 -3.43 1.52
N ALA A 136 -7.07 -2.55 0.99
CA ALA A 136 -6.10 -3.00 -0.02
C ALA A 136 -5.08 -4.01 0.56
N GLY A 137 -4.70 -3.89 1.84
CA GLY A 137 -3.66 -4.73 2.45
C GLY A 137 -2.29 -4.60 1.78
N LEU A 138 -2.10 -3.53 1.00
CA LEU A 138 -0.96 -3.23 0.15
C LEU A 138 -0.38 -1.89 0.55
N ALA A 139 0.94 -1.78 0.50
CA ALA A 139 1.65 -0.54 0.82
C ALA A 139 1.38 0.59 -0.18
N GLU A 140 1.25 1.81 0.34
CA GLU A 140 1.03 3.03 -0.45
C GLU A 140 2.32 3.50 -1.15
N PRO A 141 2.24 4.18 -2.31
CA PRO A 141 3.43 4.68 -2.99
C PRO A 141 4.25 5.62 -2.09
N GLY A 142 5.55 5.37 -2.01
CA GLY A 142 6.47 6.09 -1.13
C GLY A 142 6.79 5.35 0.17
N GLU A 143 5.96 4.39 0.59
CA GLU A 143 6.22 3.58 1.77
C GLU A 143 7.36 2.59 1.57
N TYR A 144 8.25 2.53 2.56
CA TYR A 144 9.33 1.55 2.58
C TYR A 144 8.90 0.28 3.30
N ALA A 145 9.26 -0.86 2.73
CA ALA A 145 9.05 -2.16 3.33
C ALA A 145 9.63 -2.22 4.76
N PRO A 146 8.79 -2.54 5.77
CA PRO A 146 9.26 -2.80 7.12
C PRO A 146 10.15 -4.04 7.15
N VAL A 147 11.05 -4.09 8.13
CA VAL A 147 11.81 -5.29 8.46
C VAL A 147 11.37 -5.69 9.85
N GLU A 148 10.81 -6.88 9.98
CA GLU A 148 10.39 -7.39 11.29
C GLU A 148 11.62 -7.57 12.19
N GLY A 149 11.48 -7.14 13.44
CA GLY A 149 12.48 -7.41 14.46
C GLY A 149 12.54 -8.90 14.75
N GLY A 150 13.75 -9.43 14.93
CA GLY A 150 13.94 -10.75 15.55
C GLY A 150 13.83 -10.67 17.07
N GLY A 151 14.13 -11.78 17.72
CA GLY A 151 14.37 -11.78 19.17
C GLY A 151 13.32 -12.46 20.03
N GLY A 152 12.72 -13.53 19.49
CA GLY A 152 11.83 -14.42 20.24
C GLY A 152 12.52 -15.18 21.38
N GLU A 153 11.75 -15.97 22.12
CA GLU A 153 12.25 -16.85 23.17
C GLU A 153 12.03 -18.32 22.78
N ILE A 154 13.07 -19.14 22.93
CA ILE A 154 13.06 -20.56 22.58
C ILE A 154 13.38 -21.41 23.81
N SER A 155 12.68 -22.52 23.99
CA SER A 155 12.97 -23.51 25.04
C SER A 155 13.33 -24.87 24.43
N GLY A 156 14.23 -25.61 25.07
CA GLY A 156 14.49 -27.01 24.73
C GLY A 156 15.30 -27.24 23.44
N MET A 157 16.03 -26.25 22.94
CA MET A 157 16.84 -26.34 21.71
C MET A 157 18.35 -26.22 21.94
N ASN A 158 18.84 -26.63 23.11
CA ASN A 158 20.26 -26.55 23.45
C ASN A 158 21.16 -27.19 22.37
N GLY A 159 22.18 -26.45 21.95
CA GLY A 159 23.14 -26.85 20.91
C GLY A 159 22.66 -26.62 19.48
N ALA A 160 21.38 -26.29 19.25
CA ALA A 160 20.89 -25.86 17.95
C ALA A 160 21.50 -24.52 17.55
N VAL A 161 21.56 -24.27 16.25
CA VAL A 161 21.90 -22.97 15.68
C VAL A 161 20.66 -22.45 14.98
N LEU A 162 20.13 -21.33 15.47
CA LEU A 162 18.90 -20.70 14.97
C LEU A 162 19.24 -19.41 14.22
N VAL A 163 18.40 -19.07 13.25
CA VAL A 163 18.53 -17.85 12.45
C VAL A 163 17.14 -17.25 12.26
N ASP A 164 16.94 -16.04 12.76
CA ASP A 164 15.75 -15.25 12.46
C ASP A 164 15.90 -14.59 11.07
N PHE A 165 14.82 -14.57 10.30
CA PHE A 165 14.77 -13.86 9.04
C PHE A 165 13.44 -13.14 8.87
N SER A 166 13.47 -11.99 8.20
CA SER A 166 12.27 -11.26 7.80
C SER A 166 12.06 -11.44 6.30
N SER A 167 10.81 -11.61 5.90
CA SER A 167 10.42 -11.66 4.49
C SER A 167 9.13 -10.90 4.25
N LEU A 168 8.87 -10.54 3.00
CA LEU A 168 7.59 -9.98 2.57
C LEU A 168 7.16 -10.60 1.25
N GLN A 169 5.89 -10.42 0.89
CA GLN A 169 5.38 -10.75 -0.43
C GLN A 169 5.47 -9.51 -1.32
N LEU A 170 6.43 -9.48 -2.24
CA LEU A 170 6.55 -8.42 -3.24
C LEU A 170 5.58 -8.70 -4.38
N VAL A 171 4.86 -7.66 -4.79
CA VAL A 171 3.91 -7.69 -5.90
C VAL A 171 4.33 -6.65 -6.92
N GLU A 172 4.57 -7.11 -8.15
CA GLU A 172 4.92 -6.27 -9.28
C GLU A 172 3.94 -6.57 -10.41
N THR A 173 3.32 -5.54 -10.98
CA THR A 173 2.38 -5.73 -12.10
C THR A 173 2.29 -4.49 -12.96
N ASP A 174 1.94 -4.71 -14.23
CA ASP A 174 1.55 -3.65 -15.12
C ASP A 174 0.03 -3.64 -15.28
N PHE A 175 -0.52 -2.49 -15.67
CA PHE A 175 -1.94 -2.36 -15.95
C PHE A 175 -2.24 -1.37 -17.07
N GLN A 176 -3.44 -1.53 -17.62
CA GLN A 176 -4.11 -0.54 -18.46
C GLN A 176 -5.47 -0.23 -17.85
N TYR A 177 -5.70 1.03 -17.52
CA TYR A 177 -7.00 1.58 -17.16
C TYR A 177 -7.66 2.21 -18.39
N THR A 178 -8.93 1.91 -18.61
CA THR A 178 -9.73 2.56 -19.66
C THR A 178 -11.05 3.03 -19.10
N CYS A 179 -11.41 4.29 -19.37
CA CYS A 179 -12.68 4.89 -18.99
C CYS A 179 -13.25 5.71 -20.17
N GLY A 180 -14.54 6.05 -20.10
CA GLY A 180 -15.24 6.77 -21.15
C GLY A 180 -15.57 5.91 -22.40
N SER A 181 -16.13 6.56 -23.42
CA SER A 181 -16.61 5.90 -24.64
C SER A 181 -16.41 6.76 -25.89
N GLY A 182 -16.35 6.11 -27.05
CA GLY A 182 -16.15 6.78 -28.35
C GLY A 182 -14.88 7.62 -28.37
N GLU A 183 -15.00 8.87 -28.84
CA GLU A 183 -13.91 9.85 -28.92
C GLU A 183 -13.42 10.34 -27.54
N ARG A 184 -14.21 10.11 -26.48
CA ARG A 184 -13.83 10.44 -25.09
C ARG A 184 -13.29 9.23 -24.33
N ARG A 185 -12.84 8.19 -25.04
CA ARG A 185 -12.19 7.05 -24.40
C ARG A 185 -10.78 7.44 -23.98
N GLU A 186 -10.57 7.48 -22.68
CA GLU A 186 -9.27 7.72 -22.07
C GLU A 186 -8.58 6.39 -21.78
N ARG A 187 -7.25 6.42 -21.83
CA ARG A 187 -6.40 5.29 -21.48
C ARG A 187 -5.23 5.78 -20.63
N THR A 188 -5.01 5.09 -19.52
CA THR A 188 -3.83 5.22 -18.68
C THR A 188 -3.15 3.87 -18.61
N THR A 189 -1.84 3.81 -18.83
CA THR A 189 -1.03 2.62 -18.55
C THR A 189 -0.20 2.87 -17.31
N GLY A 190 0.06 1.86 -16.50
CA GLY A 190 0.91 2.04 -15.35
C GLY A 190 1.62 0.77 -14.90
N HIS A 191 2.58 0.98 -14.00
CA HIS A 191 3.38 -0.03 -13.35
C HIS A 191 3.24 0.15 -11.84
N VAL A 192 3.03 -0.94 -11.12
CA VAL A 192 2.90 -0.97 -9.66
C VAL A 192 3.96 -1.89 -9.10
N VAL A 193 4.74 -1.36 -8.15
CA VAL A 193 5.53 -2.14 -7.20
C VAL A 193 4.92 -1.90 -5.83
N THR A 194 4.48 -2.95 -5.16
CA THR A 194 3.96 -2.86 -3.80
C THR A 194 4.28 -4.15 -3.05
N TRP A 195 3.95 -4.20 -1.77
CA TRP A 195 4.20 -5.35 -0.93
C TRP A 195 3.05 -5.53 0.06
N THR A 196 2.85 -6.77 0.47
CA THR A 196 1.99 -7.10 1.63
C THR A 196 2.84 -7.07 2.89
N SER A 197 2.18 -7.16 4.06
CA SER A 197 2.84 -7.22 5.36
C SER A 197 4.08 -8.12 5.40
N SER A 198 5.09 -7.67 6.13
CA SER A 198 6.26 -8.49 6.43
C SER A 198 5.92 -9.58 7.44
N SER A 199 6.69 -10.66 7.37
CA SER A 199 6.61 -11.81 8.27
C SER A 199 7.97 -12.10 8.86
N LEU A 200 7.99 -12.50 10.12
CA LEU A 200 9.17 -13.09 10.76
C LEU A 200 9.15 -14.61 10.57
N GLY A 201 10.30 -15.19 10.26
CA GLY A 201 10.52 -16.63 10.21
C GLY A 201 11.79 -17.02 10.96
N GLU A 202 11.85 -18.28 11.38
CA GLU A 202 12.99 -18.88 12.08
C GLU A 202 13.49 -20.09 11.29
N LEU A 203 14.81 -20.23 11.18
CA LEU A 203 15.48 -21.40 10.64
C LEU A 203 16.28 -22.09 11.71
N ARG A 204 16.34 -23.41 11.62
CA ARG A 204 17.31 -24.22 12.38
C ARG A 204 18.34 -24.82 11.43
N CYS A 205 19.59 -24.41 11.56
CA CYS A 205 20.67 -24.94 10.73
C CYS A 205 20.84 -26.46 10.97
N GLY A 206 21.15 -27.18 9.90
CA GLY A 206 21.24 -28.64 9.90
C GLY A 206 19.89 -29.36 9.84
N VAL A 207 18.76 -28.63 9.83
CA VAL A 207 17.43 -29.20 9.60
C VAL A 207 16.96 -28.86 8.18
N PRO A 208 16.62 -29.86 7.35
CA PRO A 208 16.11 -29.61 6.00
C PRO A 208 14.80 -28.82 6.02
N LEU A 209 14.66 -27.87 5.10
CA LEU A 209 13.42 -27.14 4.89
C LEU A 209 12.34 -28.03 4.26
N PRO A 210 11.05 -27.84 4.61
CA PRO A 210 9.97 -28.53 3.92
C PRO A 210 9.88 -28.08 2.46
N ARG A 211 9.38 -28.95 1.58
CA ARG A 211 9.24 -28.65 0.13
C ARG A 211 8.42 -27.40 -0.18
N LYS A 212 7.55 -27.00 0.74
CA LYS A 212 6.66 -25.83 0.63
C LYS A 212 7.21 -24.58 1.31
N ALA A 213 8.45 -24.59 1.77
CA ALA A 213 9.08 -23.40 2.35
C ALA A 213 9.16 -22.28 1.30
N SER A 214 9.08 -21.03 1.76
CA SER A 214 9.15 -19.88 0.87
C SER A 214 10.53 -19.73 0.24
N ALA A 215 10.60 -19.05 -0.90
CA ALA A 215 11.87 -18.70 -1.54
C ALA A 215 12.78 -17.91 -0.58
N ALA A 216 12.21 -17.00 0.22
CA ALA A 216 12.93 -16.26 1.26
C ALA A 216 13.56 -17.18 2.33
N ALA A 217 12.85 -18.21 2.79
CA ALA A 217 13.39 -19.17 3.76
C ALA A 217 14.56 -19.98 3.16
N HIS A 218 14.43 -20.43 1.91
CA HIS A 218 15.52 -21.11 1.20
C HIS A 218 16.74 -20.21 1.01
N GLU A 219 16.52 -18.93 0.68
CA GLU A 219 17.59 -17.95 0.55
C GLU A 219 18.27 -17.66 1.90
N ALA A 220 17.50 -17.44 2.97
CA ALA A 220 18.02 -17.25 4.31
C ALA A 220 18.86 -18.45 4.77
N LEU A 221 18.42 -19.68 4.52
CA LEU A 221 19.18 -20.89 4.85
C LEU A 221 20.54 -20.90 4.12
N ARG A 222 20.53 -20.61 2.81
CA ARG A 222 21.74 -20.55 1.98
C ARG A 222 22.73 -19.48 2.45
N LEU A 223 22.24 -18.35 2.95
CA LEU A 223 23.07 -17.21 3.36
C LEU A 223 23.63 -17.34 4.77
N SER A 224 22.95 -18.08 5.66
CA SER A 224 23.25 -18.07 7.11
C SER A 224 23.77 -19.39 7.65
N CYS A 225 23.30 -20.53 7.13
CA CYS A 225 23.69 -21.83 7.65
C CYS A 225 24.90 -22.37 6.88
N PRO A 226 26.00 -22.74 7.57
CA PRO A 226 27.12 -23.42 6.92
C PRO A 226 26.66 -24.77 6.35
N GLY A 227 27.12 -25.07 5.14
CA GLY A 227 26.85 -26.32 4.41
C GLY A 227 27.63 -27.52 4.93
#